data_AF-A0AAW9IKJ3-F1
#
_entry.id   AF-A0AAW9IKJ3-F1
#
_cell.length_a   1.000
_cell.length_b   1.000
_cell.length_c   1.000
_cell.angle_alpha   90.00
_cell.angle_beta   90.00
_cell.angle_gamma   90.00
#
_symmetry.space_group_name_H-M   'P 1'
#
loop_
_entity.id
_entity.type
_entity.pdbx_description
1 polymer ?
#
loop_
_entity_poly.entity_id
_entity_poly.type
_entity_poly.pdbx_seq_one_letter_code
_entity_poly.pdbx_strand_id
1 'polypeptide(L)'
;MVFGGKELKNRPVVVGFGPAGIFAALLLAEKGYKPLVIERGEDVDKRTETVDKFWKTGELNTESNVQFGEGGAGAFSDGKLTTRIKDRRCDYVLRGLVRAGAPEDITYVGKPHVGTDILKGVVKNIRERIKELGGEVLF
;
A
#
# COMPACT_ATOMS: atom_id res chain seq x y z
N MET A 1 -19.26 2.49 5.21
CA MET A 1 -18.84 2.93 3.87
C MET A 1 -20.08 3.26 3.06
N VAL A 2 -19.98 4.22 2.15
CA VAL A 2 -21.06 4.58 1.20
C VAL A 2 -20.61 4.10 -0.18
N PHE A 3 -21.48 3.38 -0.89
CA PHE A 3 -21.20 2.85 -2.22
C PHE A 3 -21.95 3.66 -3.29
N GLY A 4 -21.37 3.77 -4.48
CA GLY A 4 -22.08 4.30 -5.64
C GLY A 4 -23.14 3.31 -6.14
N GLY A 5 -24.16 3.82 -6.84
CA GLY A 5 -25.24 3.00 -7.40
C GLY A 5 -24.97 2.44 -8.81
N LYS A 6 -23.76 2.63 -9.35
CA LYS A 6 -23.39 2.18 -10.70
C LYS A 6 -22.34 1.08 -10.61
N GLU A 7 -22.60 -0.02 -11.29
CA GLU A 7 -21.63 -1.10 -11.50
C GLU A 7 -20.60 -0.70 -12.57
N LEU A 8 -19.33 -1.00 -12.32
CA LEU A 8 -18.26 -0.77 -13.28
C LEU A 8 -18.27 -1.90 -14.32
N LYS A 9 -18.51 -1.54 -15.59
CA LYS A 9 -18.52 -2.50 -16.71
C LYS A 9 -17.13 -2.94 -17.15
N ASN A 10 -16.12 -2.13 -16.85
CA ASN A 10 -14.75 -2.36 -17.25
C ASN A 10 -13.88 -2.48 -16.01
N ARG A 11 -12.77 -3.17 -16.17
CA ARG A 11 -11.70 -3.25 -15.19
C ARG A 11 -11.23 -1.83 -14.79
N PRO A 12 -11.29 -1.44 -13.51
CA PRO A 12 -10.77 -0.16 -13.07
C PRO A 12 -9.24 -0.15 -13.06
N VAL A 13 -8.66 1.00 -13.39
CA VAL A 13 -7.20 1.23 -13.34
C VAL A 13 -6.87 2.11 -12.14
N VAL A 14 -5.88 1.71 -11.36
CA VAL A 14 -5.32 2.47 -10.25
C VAL A 14 -3.87 2.82 -10.60
N VAL A 15 -3.54 4.10 -10.63
CA VAL A 15 -2.17 4.56 -10.92
C VAL A 15 -1.50 4.97 -9.61
N GLY A 16 -0.40 4.30 -9.30
CA GLY A 16 0.34 4.40 -8.06
C GLY A 16 -0.04 3.32 -7.04
N PHE A 17 0.95 2.76 -6.36
CA PHE A 17 0.79 1.76 -5.32
C PHE A 17 1.33 2.22 -3.96
N GLY A 18 1.12 3.51 -3.65
CA GLY A 18 1.20 4.06 -2.29
C GLY A 18 -0.05 3.78 -1.46
N PRO A 19 -0.16 4.30 -0.22
CA PRO A 19 -1.27 3.98 0.68
C PRO A 19 -2.66 4.19 0.09
N ALA A 20 -2.88 5.29 -0.65
CA ALA A 20 -4.16 5.55 -1.30
C ALA A 20 -4.48 4.52 -2.39
N GLY A 21 -3.51 4.22 -3.26
CA GLY A 21 -3.65 3.24 -4.33
C GLY A 21 -3.85 1.82 -3.80
N ILE A 22 -3.12 1.44 -2.76
CA ILE A 22 -3.24 0.16 -2.07
C ILE A 22 -4.67 -0.07 -1.58
N PHE A 23 -5.24 0.86 -0.82
CA PHE A 23 -6.57 0.66 -0.26
C PHE A 23 -7.69 0.84 -1.29
N ALA A 24 -7.48 1.65 -2.33
CA ALA A 24 -8.40 1.71 -3.46
C ALA A 24 -8.44 0.38 -4.23
N ALA A 25 -7.26 -0.16 -4.57
CA ALA A 25 -7.13 -1.43 -5.29
C ALA A 25 -7.64 -2.61 -4.46
N LEU A 26 -7.27 -2.69 -3.18
CA LEU A 26 -7.74 -3.73 -2.28
C LEU A 26 -9.27 -3.73 -2.20
N LEU A 27 -9.90 -2.57 -2.00
CA LEU A 27 -11.35 -2.49 -1.92
C LEU A 27 -12.03 -2.90 -3.25
N LEU A 28 -11.50 -2.45 -4.39
CA LEU A 28 -12.02 -2.84 -5.70
C LEU A 28 -11.89 -4.35 -5.93
N ALA A 29 -10.77 -4.94 -5.53
CA ALA A 29 -10.53 -6.37 -5.62
C ALA A 29 -11.47 -7.17 -4.69
N GLU A 30 -11.67 -6.72 -3.44
CA GLU A 30 -12.64 -7.31 -2.49
C GLU A 30 -14.09 -7.25 -3.01
N LYS A 31 -14.38 -6.34 -3.95
CA LYS A 31 -15.68 -6.23 -4.63
C LYS A 31 -15.73 -6.96 -5.97
N GLY A 32 -14.69 -7.71 -6.33
CA GLY A 32 -14.66 -8.52 -7.55
C GLY A 32 -14.40 -7.72 -8.83
N TYR A 33 -14.04 -6.44 -8.74
CA TYR A 33 -13.77 -5.60 -9.91
C TYR A 33 -12.41 -5.85 -10.55
N LYS A 34 -11.57 -6.69 -9.96
CA LYS A 34 -10.29 -7.15 -10.53
C LYS A 34 -9.40 -5.99 -11.01
N PRO A 35 -9.04 -4.99 -10.18
CA PRO A 35 -8.35 -3.77 -10.63
C PRO A 35 -7.01 -4.07 -11.32
N LEU A 36 -6.63 -3.21 -12.27
CA LEU A 36 -5.26 -3.12 -12.79
C LEU A 36 -4.53 -2.01 -12.05
N VAL A 37 -3.47 -2.33 -11.33
CA VAL A 37 -2.61 -1.35 -10.68
C VAL A 37 -1.35 -1.16 -11.51
N ILE A 38 -0.96 0.09 -11.72
CA ILE A 38 0.30 0.45 -12.38
C ILE A 38 1.09 1.34 -11.43
N GLU A 39 2.27 0.89 -11.02
CA GLU A 39 3.27 1.64 -10.26
C GLU A 39 4.48 1.87 -11.16
N ARG A 40 5.15 3.02 -11.02
CA ARG A 40 6.29 3.37 -11.87
C ARG A 40 7.61 2.82 -11.33
N GLY A 41 7.70 2.64 -10.02
CA GLY A 41 8.88 2.11 -9.36
C GLY A 41 8.79 0.62 -9.11
N GLU A 42 9.82 0.07 -8.49
CA GLU A 42 9.97 -1.37 -8.34
C GLU A 42 9.10 -1.96 -7.22
N ASP A 43 8.95 -3.28 -7.24
CA ASP A 43 8.49 -4.05 -6.07
C ASP A 43 9.38 -3.80 -4.85
N VAL A 44 8.84 -4.00 -3.64
CA VAL A 44 9.48 -3.55 -2.40
C VAL A 44 10.82 -4.24 -2.11
N ASP A 45 11.02 -5.45 -2.63
CA ASP A 45 12.28 -6.19 -2.45
C ASP A 45 13.37 -5.53 -3.29
N LYS A 46 13.17 -5.37 -4.60
CA LYS A 46 14.12 -4.69 -5.51
C LYS A 46 14.31 -3.22 -5.14
N ARG A 47 13.22 -2.53 -4.81
CA ARG A 47 13.25 -1.14 -4.36
C ARG A 47 14.11 -0.95 -3.12
N THR A 48 14.11 -1.92 -2.20
CA THR A 48 14.98 -1.88 -1.02
C THR A 48 16.45 -1.93 -1.43
N GLU A 49 16.83 -2.81 -2.36
CA GLU A 49 18.19 -2.85 -2.91
C GLU A 49 18.58 -1.53 -3.59
N THR A 50 17.68 -0.97 -4.40
CA THR A 50 17.90 0.32 -5.08
C THR A 50 18.09 1.47 -4.10
N VAL A 51 17.27 1.56 -3.05
CA VAL A 51 17.38 2.58 -2.00
C VAL A 51 18.66 2.41 -1.18
N ASP A 52 19.02 1.17 -0.82
CA ASP A 52 20.25 0.88 -0.10
C ASP A 52 21.49 1.24 -0.93
N LYS A 53 21.46 0.99 -2.24
CA LYS A 53 22.52 1.42 -3.17
C LYS A 53 22.65 2.93 -3.19
N PHE A 54 21.53 3.66 -3.29
CA PHE A 54 21.53 5.12 -3.25
C PHE A 54 22.16 5.64 -1.94
N TRP A 55 21.79 5.09 -0.79
CA TRP A 55 22.38 5.51 0.49
C TRP A 55 23.88 5.23 0.60
N LYS A 56 24.38 4.15 -0.01
CA LYS A 56 25.81 3.79 0.02
C LYS A 56 26.65 4.57 -1.00
N THR A 57 26.08 4.91 -2.16
CA THR A 57 26.85 5.39 -3.33
C THR A 57 26.48 6.79 -3.79
N GLY A 58 25.31 7.30 -3.39
CA GLY A 58 24.75 8.55 -3.92
C GLY A 58 24.13 8.42 -5.32
N GLU A 59 24.18 7.25 -5.96
CA GLU A 59 23.58 7.02 -7.28
C GLU A 59 22.05 6.91 -7.17
N LEU A 60 21.34 7.96 -7.62
CA LEU A 60 19.88 8.00 -7.60
C LEU A 60 19.29 7.30 -8.82
N ASN A 61 18.41 6.33 -8.60
CA ASN A 61 17.45 5.87 -9.61
C ASN A 61 16.20 6.77 -9.56
N THR A 62 15.90 7.44 -10.66
CA THR A 62 14.77 8.39 -10.74
C THR A 62 13.41 7.71 -10.82
N GLU A 63 13.36 6.43 -11.18
CA GLU A 63 12.12 5.65 -11.28
C GLU A 63 11.83 4.84 -10.02
N SER A 64 12.86 4.46 -9.25
CA SER A 64 12.71 3.68 -8.02
C SER A 64 13.58 4.26 -6.91
N ASN A 65 12.96 4.79 -5.86
CA ASN A 65 13.65 5.47 -4.77
C ASN A 65 12.76 5.56 -3.53
N VAL A 66 13.17 6.35 -2.53
CA VAL A 66 12.41 6.54 -1.27
C VAL A 66 10.96 7.01 -1.51
N GLN A 67 10.66 7.65 -2.64
CA GLN A 67 9.32 8.12 -2.98
C GLN A 67 8.54 7.20 -3.92
N PHE A 68 9.21 6.60 -4.91
CA PHE A 68 8.56 5.83 -5.99
C PHE A 68 8.80 4.32 -5.88
N GLY A 69 7.77 3.54 -6.18
CA GLY A 69 7.71 2.09 -6.07
C GLY A 69 6.70 1.58 -5.03
N GLU A 70 6.69 0.27 -4.80
CA GLU A 70 5.72 -0.41 -3.96
C GLU A 70 5.62 0.19 -2.55
N GLY A 71 4.40 0.59 -2.14
CA GLY A 71 4.14 1.26 -0.86
C GLY A 71 4.35 2.77 -0.88
N GLY A 72 4.79 3.34 -2.01
CA GLY A 72 5.03 4.77 -2.20
C GLY A 72 5.97 5.35 -1.16
N ALA A 73 5.81 6.64 -0.84
CA ALA A 73 6.59 7.33 0.20
C ALA A 73 6.43 6.73 1.60
N GLY A 74 5.36 5.96 1.85
CA GLY A 74 5.07 5.38 3.17
C GLY A 74 6.03 4.25 3.55
N ALA A 75 6.47 3.43 2.58
CA ALA A 75 7.22 2.20 2.84
C ALA A 75 8.57 2.39 3.54
N PHE A 76 9.20 3.57 3.36
CA PHE A 76 10.49 3.93 3.94
C PHE A 76 10.34 5.01 5.04
N SER A 77 9.15 5.14 5.61
CA SER A 77 8.88 6.01 6.76
C SER A 77 8.91 5.22 8.08
N ASP A 78 8.81 5.93 9.20
CA ASP A 78 8.64 5.32 10.54
C ASP A 78 7.27 4.64 10.72
N GLY A 79 6.38 4.72 9.72
CA GLY A 79 5.08 4.05 9.74
C GLY A 79 4.12 4.61 10.78
N LYS A 80 4.26 5.89 11.18
CA LYS A 80 3.34 6.56 12.10
C LYS A 80 1.96 6.71 11.48
N LEU A 81 0.96 6.16 12.15
CA LEU A 81 -0.44 6.21 11.71
C LEU A 81 -1.16 7.32 12.47
N THR A 82 -0.91 8.57 12.07
CA THR A 82 -1.56 9.73 12.69
C THR A 82 -2.77 10.19 11.89
N THR A 83 -3.88 10.40 12.59
CA THR A 83 -5.07 11.04 12.01
C THR A 83 -5.73 11.91 13.08
N ARG A 84 -6.18 13.11 12.70
CA ARG A 84 -6.93 14.02 13.57
C ARG A 84 -8.43 13.98 13.28
N ILE A 85 -8.87 13.07 12.43
CA ILE A 85 -10.28 12.94 12.02
C ILE A 85 -10.88 11.68 12.61
N LYS A 86 -12.17 11.77 12.95
CA LYS A 86 -12.97 10.63 13.43
C LYS A 86 -13.81 10.10 12.26
N ASP A 87 -13.20 9.22 11.47
CA ASP A 87 -13.84 8.62 10.29
C ASP A 87 -13.87 7.10 10.37
N ARG A 88 -15.04 6.49 10.11
CA ARG A 88 -15.23 5.03 10.16
C ARG A 88 -14.38 4.28 9.11
N ARG A 89 -13.87 4.96 8.09
CA ARG A 89 -12.96 4.39 7.07
C ARG A 89 -11.56 4.15 7.63
N CYS A 90 -11.16 4.85 8.69
CA CYS A 90 -9.88 4.58 9.37
C CYS A 90 -9.83 3.14 9.90
N ASP A 91 -10.93 2.62 10.44
CA ASP A 91 -10.99 1.24 10.93
C ASP A 91 -10.76 0.21 9.81
N TYR A 92 -11.26 0.49 8.60
CA TYR A 92 -11.03 -0.37 7.44
C TYR A 92 -9.54 -0.43 7.09
N VAL A 93 -8.89 0.73 7.07
CA VAL A 93 -7.44 0.86 6.80
C VAL A 93 -6.63 0.11 7.86
N LEU A 94 -6.85 0.41 9.15
CA LEU A 94 -6.11 -0.20 10.25
C LEU A 94 -6.27 -1.72 10.28
N ARG A 95 -7.50 -2.22 10.15
CA ARG A 95 -7.74 -3.68 10.10
C ARG A 95 -7.17 -4.30 8.83
N GLY A 96 -7.11 -3.58 7.72
CA GLY A 96 -6.47 -4.04 6.49
C GLY A 96 -4.96 -4.23 6.67
N LEU A 97 -4.29 -3.28 7.34
CA LEU A 97 -2.88 -3.41 7.71
C LEU A 97 -2.65 -4.60 8.64
N VAL A 98 -3.50 -4.78 9.68
CA VAL A 98 -3.40 -5.93 10.60
C VAL A 98 -3.59 -7.26 9.87
N ARG A 99 -4.59 -7.37 8.99
CA ARG A 99 -4.80 -8.59 8.17
C ARG A 99 -3.60 -8.91 7.27
N ALA A 100 -2.80 -7.91 6.94
CA ALA A 100 -1.59 -8.04 6.15
C ALA A 100 -0.31 -8.20 7.00
N GLY A 101 -0.43 -8.33 8.32
CA GLY A 101 0.69 -8.64 9.22
C GLY A 101 1.19 -7.47 10.07
N ALA A 102 0.50 -6.34 10.10
CA ALA A 102 0.80 -5.28 11.06
C ALA A 102 0.38 -5.68 12.49
N PRO A 103 1.02 -5.15 13.54
CA PRO A 103 0.66 -5.44 14.94
C PRO A 103 -0.81 -5.10 15.25
N GLU A 104 -1.49 -5.93 16.04
CA GLU A 104 -2.91 -5.70 16.39
C GLU A 104 -3.12 -4.41 17.20
N ASP A 105 -2.11 -4.01 17.96
CA ASP A 105 -2.14 -2.85 18.84
C ASP A 105 -2.35 -1.52 18.12
N ILE A 106 -2.05 -1.46 16.82
CA ILE A 106 -2.27 -0.27 16.01
C ILE A 106 -3.73 0.16 15.94
N THR A 107 -4.66 -0.73 16.31
CA THR A 107 -6.11 -0.48 16.29
C THR A 107 -6.64 0.22 17.55
N TYR A 108 -5.88 0.22 18.66
CA TYR A 108 -6.33 0.79 19.93
C TYR A 108 -5.32 1.72 20.60
N VAL A 109 -4.04 1.73 20.19
CA VAL A 109 -3.03 2.64 20.75
C VAL A 109 -3.20 4.05 20.17
N GLY A 110 -3.06 5.09 21.01
CA GLY A 110 -3.30 6.48 20.62
C GLY A 110 -2.27 7.11 19.68
N LYS A 111 -1.06 6.53 19.57
CA LYS A 111 -0.02 6.92 18.60
C LYS A 111 0.56 5.67 17.94
N PRO A 112 -0.23 5.01 17.08
CA PRO A 112 0.17 3.73 16.53
C PRO A 112 1.30 3.88 15.51
N HIS A 113 2.21 2.91 15.49
CA HIS A 113 3.31 2.81 14.53
C HIS A 113 3.45 1.38 14.04
N VAL A 114 3.73 1.19 12.75
CA VAL A 114 3.99 -0.15 12.19
C VAL A 114 5.48 -0.48 12.22
N GLY A 115 6.35 0.52 12.01
CA GLY A 115 7.78 0.32 11.80
C GLY A 115 8.10 -0.03 10.34
N THR A 116 9.25 0.45 9.85
CA THR A 116 9.61 0.40 8.43
C THR A 116 9.73 -1.03 7.88
N ASP A 117 10.42 -1.93 8.59
CA ASP A 117 10.65 -3.30 8.10
C ASP A 117 9.36 -4.11 8.03
N ILE A 118 8.49 -3.97 9.05
CA ILE A 118 7.17 -4.59 9.06
C ILE A 118 6.31 -4.03 7.93
N LEU A 119 6.37 -2.72 7.69
CA LEU A 119 5.55 -2.07 6.67
C LEU A 119 5.85 -2.58 5.26
N LYS A 120 7.13 -2.87 4.94
CA LYS A 120 7.50 -3.50 3.65
C LYS A 120 6.80 -4.85 3.47
N GLY A 121 6.82 -5.71 4.49
CA GLY A 121 6.12 -6.99 4.48
C GLY A 121 4.60 -6.82 4.36
N VAL A 122 4.02 -5.87 5.10
CA VAL A 122 2.59 -5.56 5.04
C VAL A 122 2.15 -5.14 3.65
N VAL A 123 2.90 -4.24 2.99
CA VAL A 123 2.56 -3.79 1.63
C VAL A 123 2.60 -4.97 0.65
N LYS A 124 3.65 -5.79 0.70
CA LYS A 124 3.79 -6.99 -0.14
C LYS A 124 2.64 -7.98 0.07
N ASN A 125 2.22 -8.19 1.32
CA ASN A 125 1.08 -9.06 1.63
C ASN A 125 -0.24 -8.51 1.06
N ILE A 126 -0.45 -7.18 1.09
CA ILE A 126 -1.62 -6.58 0.45
C ILE A 126 -1.57 -6.75 -1.08
N ARG A 127 -0.40 -6.61 -1.70
CA ARG A 127 -0.22 -6.88 -3.13
C ARG A 127 -0.63 -8.30 -3.49
N GLU A 128 -0.13 -9.30 -2.76
CA GLU A 128 -0.50 -10.70 -3.00
C GLU A 128 -2.00 -10.93 -2.78
N ARG A 129 -2.58 -10.30 -1.75
CA ARG A 129 -4.04 -10.35 -1.54
C ARG A 129 -4.83 -9.77 -2.72
N ILE A 130 -4.39 -8.67 -3.31
CA ILE A 130 -5.03 -8.09 -4.51
C ILE A 130 -4.96 -9.08 -5.68
N LYS A 131 -3.82 -9.74 -5.87
CA LYS A 131 -3.63 -10.75 -6.93
C LYS A 131 -4.52 -11.98 -6.72
N GLU A 132 -4.60 -12.49 -5.49
CA GLU A 132 -5.51 -13.60 -5.12
C GLU A 132 -6.97 -13.29 -5.44
N LEU A 133 -7.38 -12.03 -5.27
CA LEU A 133 -8.72 -11.54 -5.59
C LEU A 133 -8.92 -11.22 -7.08
N GLY A 134 -7.96 -11.56 -7.93
CA GLY A 134 -8.01 -11.41 -9.39
C GLY A 134 -7.59 -10.03 -9.91
N GLY A 135 -7.04 -9.17 -9.05
CA GLY A 135 -6.35 -7.95 -9.49
C GLY A 135 -4.98 -8.25 -10.10
N GLU A 136 -4.37 -7.24 -10.69
CA GLU A 136 -3.00 -7.30 -11.24
C GLU A 136 -2.26 -6.06 -10.81
N VAL A 137 -0.96 -6.21 -10.55
CA VAL A 137 -0.10 -5.12 -10.12
C VAL A 137 1.15 -5.17 -10.97
N LEU A 138 1.34 -4.11 -11.77
CA LEU A 138 2.48 -3.91 -12.65
C LEU A 138 3.40 -2.87 -12.02
N PHE A 139 4.69 -3.19 -11.98
CA PHE A 139 5.79 -2.34 -11.54
C PHE A 139 6.75 -2.11 -12.71
#